data_AF-A0A6I4JFQ0-F1
#
_entry.id   AF-A0A6I4JFQ0-F1
#
_cell.length_a   1.000
_cell.length_b   1.000
_cell.length_c   1.000
_cell.angle_alpha   90.00
_cell.angle_beta   90.00
_cell.angle_gamma   90.00
#
_symmetry.space_group_name_H-M   'P 1'
#
loop_
_entity.id
_entity.type
_entity.pdbx_description
1 polymer ?
#
loop_
_entity_poly.entity_id
_entity_poly.type
_entity_poly.pdbx_seq_one_letter_code
_entity_poly.pdbx_strand_id
1 'polypeptide(L)' 'MKERCEWIVRVQSTPGFYAQYEGNVKVWADEDSDEETLFRAAVKELGRGAFFDRKHLSFWKLVSVKKG' A
#
# COMPACT_ATOMS: atom_id res chain seq x y z
N MET A 1 -18.39 13.15 11.27
CA MET A 1 -17.84 12.58 10.02
C MET A 1 -16.34 12.56 10.20
N LYS A 2 -15.66 11.42 9.99
CA LYS A 2 -14.19 11.40 9.97
C LYS A 2 -13.72 12.04 8.67
N GLU A 3 -12.81 12.99 8.75
CA GLU A 3 -12.24 13.62 7.56
C GLU A 3 -11.39 12.59 6.83
N ARG A 4 -11.63 12.44 5.52
CA ARG A 4 -10.87 11.57 4.65
C ARG A 4 -9.81 12.39 3.94
N CYS A 5 -8.60 11.87 3.87
CA CYS A 5 -7.49 12.48 3.16
C CYS A 5 -6.76 11.47 2.27
N GLU A 6 -5.97 11.99 1.34
CA GLU A 6 -5.06 11.19 0.54
C GLU A 6 -3.83 10.83 1.38
N TRP A 7 -3.42 9.57 1.30
CA TRP A 7 -2.21 9.05 1.90
C TRP A 7 -1.31 8.48 0.82
N ILE A 8 -0.01 8.71 0.96
CA ILE A 8 1.03 8.13 0.12
C ILE A 8 1.72 7.02 0.91
N VAL A 9 1.49 5.79 0.50
CA VAL A 9 2.06 4.58 1.09
C VAL A 9 3.18 4.08 0.18
N ARG A 10 4.43 4.13 0.66
CA ARG A 10 5.57 3.56 -0.05
C ARG A 10 5.67 2.09 0.31
N VAL A 11 5.62 1.23 -0.70
CA VAL A 11 5.78 -0.21 -0.54
C VAL A 11 6.90 -0.75 -1.40
N GLN A 12 7.48 -1.84 -0.93
CA GLN A 12 8.49 -2.60 -1.65
C GLN A 12 8.02 -4.05 -1.74
N SER A 13 8.23 -4.71 -2.87
CA SER A 13 7.98 -6.15 -2.97
C SER A 13 8.99 -6.93 -2.14
N THR A 14 8.56 -7.99 -1.47
CA THR A 14 9.47 -8.91 -0.78
C THR A 14 10.40 -9.59 -1.79
N PRO A 15 11.71 -9.71 -1.52
CA PRO A 15 12.66 -10.40 -2.38
C PRO A 15 12.24 -11.85 -2.68
N GLY A 16 12.31 -12.30 -3.94
CA GLY A 16 11.90 -13.64 -4.36
C GLY A 16 11.83 -13.86 -5.87
N PHE A 17 11.02 -14.83 -6.31
CA PHE A 17 10.88 -15.31 -7.70
C PHE A 17 10.32 -14.29 -8.73
N TYR A 18 9.99 -13.06 -8.30
CA TYR A 18 9.27 -12.09 -9.12
C TYR A 18 10.04 -10.78 -9.31
N ALA A 19 9.68 -10.05 -10.37
CA ALA A 19 10.17 -8.70 -10.62
C ALA A 19 9.98 -7.82 -9.37
N GLN A 20 11.08 -7.21 -8.93
CA GLN A 20 11.11 -6.34 -7.78
C GLN A 20 10.39 -5.02 -8.12
N TYR A 21 9.51 -4.60 -7.22
CA TYR A 21 8.82 -3.32 -7.30
C TYR A 21 9.11 -2.50 -6.06
N GLU A 22 9.40 -1.23 -6.26
CA GLU A 22 9.43 -0.24 -5.19
C GLU A 22 8.72 1.01 -5.69
N GLY A 23 7.70 1.46 -4.96
CA GLY A 23 6.92 2.60 -5.41
C GLY A 23 5.89 3.10 -4.42
N ASN A 24 5.24 4.19 -4.81
CA ASN A 24 4.24 4.88 -4.01
C ASN A 24 2.85 4.47 -4.46
N VAL A 25 1.96 4.19 -3.51
CA VAL A 25 0.55 3.92 -3.73
C VAL A 25 -0.26 4.99 -3.02
N LYS A 26 -1.17 5.62 -3.76
CA LYS A 26 -2.11 6.58 -3.20
C LYS A 26 -3.34 5.85 -2.68
N VAL A 27 -3.71 6.10 -1.42
CA VAL A 27 -4.90 5.51 -0.79
C VAL A 27 -5.75 6.61 -0.15
N TRP A 28 -7.06 6.47 -0.27
CA TRP A 28 -8.04 7.33 0.39
C TRP A 28 -8.51 6.66 1.68
N ALA A 29 -8.21 7.28 2.81
CA ALA A 29 -8.53 6.75 4.14
C ALA A 29 -8.82 7.89 5.13
N ASP A 30 -9.31 7.52 6.31
CA ASP A 30 -9.59 8.49 7.38
C ASP A 30 -8.25 9.08 7.90
N GLU A 31 -8.28 10.31 8.39
CA GLU A 31 -7.08 11.03 8.87
C GLU A 31 -6.38 10.34 10.07
N ASP A 32 -7.14 9.56 10.84
CA ASP A 32 -6.65 8.82 12.01
C ASP A 32 -6.35 7.34 11.71
N SER A 33 -6.27 6.96 10.43
CA SER A 33 -5.96 5.59 10.03
C SER A 33 -4.53 5.20 10.44
N ASP A 34 -4.39 4.01 11.03
CA ASP A 34 -3.07 3.45 11.34
C ASP A 34 -2.32 2.98 10.09
N GLU A 35 -1.01 2.78 10.25
CA GLU A 35 -0.14 2.34 9.16
C GLU A 35 -0.54 0.97 8.60
N GLU A 36 -1.06 0.06 9.43
CA GLU A 36 -1.48 -1.27 8.98
C GLU A 36 -2.69 -1.20 8.05
N THR A 37 -3.67 -0.37 8.39
CA THR A 37 -4.87 -0.13 7.59
C THR A 37 -4.49 0.50 6.25
N LEU A 38 -3.62 1.50 6.28
CA LEU A 38 -3.11 2.16 5.07
C LEU A 38 -2.31 1.20 4.19
N PHE A 39 -1.50 0.33 4.80
CA PHE A 39 -0.74 -0.69 4.09
C PHE A 39 -1.65 -1.74 3.43
N ARG A 40 -2.66 -2.25 4.14
CA ARG A 40 -3.65 -3.18 3.58
C ARG A 40 -4.42 -2.55 2.41
N ALA A 41 -4.78 -1.28 2.52
CA ALA A 41 -5.41 -0.53 1.44
C ALA A 41 -4.49 -0.43 0.22
N ALA A 42 -3.21 -0.12 0.42
CA ALA A 42 -2.23 0.00 -0.65
C ALA A 42 -2.01 -1.33 -1.39
N VAL A 43 -1.89 -2.44 -0.65
CA VAL A 43 -1.76 -3.79 -1.25
C VAL A 43 -3.02 -4.16 -2.04
N LYS A 44 -4.20 -3.79 -1.56
CA LYS A 44 -5.46 -4.01 -2.27
C LYS A 44 -5.51 -3.25 -3.59
N GLU A 45 -5.06 -2.00 -3.62
CA GLU A 45 -4.98 -1.20 -4.85
C GLU A 45 -3.96 -1.77 -5.84
N LEU A 46 -2.78 -2.20 -5.39
CA LEU A 46 -1.81 -2.89 -6.24
C LEU A 46 -2.37 -4.18 -6.84
N GLY A 47 -3.11 -4.95 -6.04
CA GLY A 47 -3.80 -6.17 -6.45
C GLY A 47 -4.99 -5.98 -7.40
N ARG A 48 -5.43 -4.72 -7.62
CA ARG A 48 -6.41 -4.36 -8.66
C ARG A 48 -5.76 -3.97 -9.97
N GLY A 49 -4.48 -3.59 -9.96
CA GLY A 49 -3.74 -3.11 -11.11
C GLY A 49 -2.71 -4.12 -11.61
N ALA A 50 -1.47 -3.64 -11.78
CA ALA A 50 -0.37 -4.39 -12.38
C ALA A 50 0.10 -5.62 -11.59
N PHE A 51 -0.35 -5.81 -10.35
CA PHE A 51 0.09 -6.89 -9.46
C PHE A 51 -1.08 -7.75 -8.97
N PHE A 52 -1.98 -8.14 -9.89
CA PHE A 52 -3.20 -8.90 -9.60
C PHE A 52 -2.95 -10.27 -8.92
N ASP A 53 -1.77 -10.83 -9.10
CA ASP A 53 -1.29 -12.09 -8.53
C ASP A 53 -0.72 -11.93 -7.11
N ARG A 54 -0.43 -10.69 -6.67
CA ARG A 54 0.26 -10.38 -5.41
C ARG A 54 -0.66 -9.70 -4.40
N LYS A 55 -1.78 -10.34 -4.08
CA LYS A 55 -2.80 -9.78 -3.16
C LYS A 55 -2.50 -9.99 -1.67
N HIS A 56 -1.57 -10.90 -1.35
CA HIS A 56 -1.23 -11.22 0.03
C HIS A 56 -0.19 -10.25 0.60
N LEU A 57 -0.32 -9.88 1.88
CA LEU A 57 0.59 -8.93 2.53
C LEU A 57 2.05 -9.39 2.54
N SER A 58 2.30 -10.71 2.56
CA SER A 58 3.66 -11.27 2.55
C SER A 58 4.47 -10.96 1.30
N PHE A 59 3.82 -10.57 0.20
CA PHE A 59 4.50 -10.12 -1.02
C PHE A 59 5.01 -8.69 -0.94
N TRP A 60 4.65 -7.96 0.11
CA TRP A 60 4.92 -6.54 0.24
C TRP A 60 5.51 -6.22 1.61
N LYS A 61 6.32 -5.19 1.63
CA LYS A 61 6.88 -4.57 2.82
C LYS A 61 6.49 -3.11 2.83
N LEU A 62 5.95 -2.66 3.94
CA LEU A 62 5.73 -1.24 4.19
C LEU A 62 7.09 -0.55 4.39
N VAL A 63 7.35 0.51 3.62
CA VAL A 63 8.58 1.31 3.73
C VAL A 63 8.31 2.58 4.51
N SER A 64 7.26 3.32 4.14
CA SER A 64 6.84 4.53 4.85
C SER A 64 5.41 4.91 4.50
N VAL A 65 4.82 5.72 5.37
CA VAL A 65 3.51 6.34 5.19
C VAL A 65 3.66 7.84 5.37
N LYS A 66 3.03 8.63 4.51
CA LYS A 66 2.91 10.09 4.70
C LYS A 66 1.58 10.59 4.19
N LYS A 67 1.07 11.68 4.78
CA LYS A 67 -0.08 12.40 4.21
C LYS A 67 0.32 12.97 2.85
N GLY A 68 -0.57 12.81 1.88
CA GLY A 68 -0.42 13.27 0.49
C GLY A 68 -0.78 14.73 0.31
#